data_AF-B8BYM4-F1
#
_entry.id   AF-B8BYM4-F1
#
_cell.length_a   1.000
_cell.length_b   1.000
_cell.length_c   1.000
_cell.angle_alpha   90.00
_cell.angle_beta   90.00
_cell.angle_gamma   90.00
#
_symmetry.space_group_name_H-M   'P 1'
#
loop_
_entity.id
_entity.type
_entity.pdbx_description
1 polymer ?
#
loop_
_entity_poly.entity_id
_entity_poly.type
_entity_poly.pdbx_seq_one_letter_code
_entity_poly.pdbx_strand_id
1 'polypeptide(L)'
;TDRLRDLEKKTGQPKAYIFFGVVFLIVSVFYSLGGFKLISDVMAFIYPAYMSFKAIESADPVDDTQWLTYWVVFSLFSIVENVASFLIAWIPFYYVIKIAFFAWLCHPKFMGAGLVYKQVVK
;
A
#
# COMPACT_ATOMS: atom_id res chain seq x y z
N THR A 1 22.36 15.35 10.65
CA THR A 1 21.65 15.26 11.94
C THR A 1 21.59 16.61 12.65
N ASP A 2 22.54 17.51 12.39
CA ASP A 2 22.65 18.81 13.06
C ASP A 2 21.59 19.84 12.62
N ARG A 3 21.22 19.87 11.33
CA ARG A 3 20.15 20.76 10.83
C ARG A 3 18.77 20.46 11.45
N LEU A 4 18.52 19.22 11.85
CA LEU A 4 17.26 18.83 12.50
C LEU A 4 17.23 19.27 13.97
N ARG A 5 18.37 19.27 14.66
CA ARG A 5 18.50 19.78 16.03
C ARG A 5 18.36 21.31 16.09
N ASP A 6 18.85 22.02 15.09
CA ASP A 6 18.67 23.47 15.00
C ASP A 6 17.22 23.87 14.69
N LEU A 7 16.51 23.07 13.88
CA LEU A 7 15.09 23.26 13.63
C LEU A 7 14.24 22.96 14.88
N GLU A 8 14.59 21.92 15.65
CA GLU A 8 13.96 21.56 16.92
C GLU A 8 14.11 22.66 17.98
N LYS A 9 15.31 23.27 18.11
CA LYS A 9 15.56 24.40 19.03
C LYS A 9 14.82 25.68 18.64
N LYS A 10 14.59 25.92 17.34
CA LYS A 10 13.90 27.13 16.85
C LYS A 10 12.37 27.03 16.90
N THR A 11 11.80 25.84 16.81
CA THR A 11 10.35 25.64 16.77
C THR A 11 9.75 25.14 18.09
N GLY A 12 10.55 24.62 19.02
CA GLY A 12 10.11 24.19 20.35
C GLY A 12 9.10 23.03 20.33
N GLN A 13 8.86 22.44 19.16
CA GLN A 13 7.86 21.40 18.94
C GLN A 13 8.54 20.01 18.88
N PRO A 14 7.93 18.97 19.46
CA PRO A 14 8.46 17.61 19.38
C PRO A 14 8.59 17.17 17.91
N LYS A 15 9.68 16.48 17.56
CA LYS A 15 9.93 15.94 16.20
C LYS A 15 8.75 15.15 15.63
N ALA A 16 7.98 14.52 16.52
CA ALA A 16 6.77 13.78 16.17
C ALA A 16 5.71 14.67 15.50
N TYR A 17 5.47 15.88 16.00
CA TYR A 17 4.46 16.77 15.44
C TYR A 17 4.81 17.23 14.02
N ILE A 18 6.09 17.51 13.77
CA ILE A 18 6.61 17.84 12.44
C ILE A 18 6.44 16.65 11.49
N PHE A 19 6.76 15.43 11.94
CA PHE A 19 6.56 14.22 11.15
C PHE A 19 5.08 14.02 10.79
N PHE A 20 4.17 14.06 11.76
CA PHE A 20 2.74 13.91 11.52
C PHE A 20 2.18 15.04 10.64
N GLY A 21 2.66 16.27 10.81
CA GLY A 21 2.29 17.40 9.97
C GLY A 21 2.70 17.20 8.51
N VAL A 22 3.92 16.73 8.27
CA VAL A 22 4.40 16.42 6.90
C VAL A 22 3.59 15.28 6.28
N VAL A 23 3.35 14.20 7.02
CA VAL A 23 2.52 13.08 6.52
C VAL A 23 1.10 13.55 6.19
N PHE A 24 0.49 14.35 7.06
CA PHE A 24 -0.85 14.91 6.82
C PHE A 24 -0.88 15.80 5.58
N LEU A 25 0.13 16.66 5.40
CA LEU A 25 0.23 17.54 4.24
C LEU A 25 0.37 16.73 2.95
N ILE A 26 1.22 15.69 2.94
CA ILE A 26 1.35 14.77 1.81
C ILE A 26 0.00 14.11 1.50
N VAL A 27 -0.66 13.51 2.49
CA VAL A 27 -1.97 12.84 2.29
C VAL A 27 -3.02 13.82 1.75
N SER A 28 -3.03 15.06 2.24
CA SER A 28 -3.97 16.09 1.78
C SER A 28 -3.74 16.48 0.31
N VAL A 29 -2.48 16.61 -0.12
CA VAL A 29 -2.14 16.90 -1.53
C VAL A 29 -2.54 15.75 -2.45
N PHE A 30 -2.25 14.50 -2.05
CA PHE A 30 -2.66 13.32 -2.80
C PHE A 30 -4.19 13.20 -2.89
N TYR A 31 -4.91 13.52 -1.81
CA TYR A 31 -6.36 13.55 -1.81
C TYR A 31 -6.92 14.61 -2.77
N SER A 32 -6.33 15.81 -2.83
CA SER A 32 -6.75 16.86 -3.76
C SER A 32 -6.49 16.51 -5.23
N LEU A 33 -5.50 15.68 -5.53
CA LEU A 33 -5.15 15.30 -6.90
C LEU A 33 -6.01 14.17 -7.47
N GLY A 34 -6.38 13.16 -6.67
CA GLY A 34 -7.15 12.01 -7.16
C GLY A 34 -7.97 11.27 -6.10
N GLY A 35 -8.24 11.92 -4.97
CA GLY A 35 -9.09 11.41 -3.90
C GLY A 35 -8.53 10.16 -3.20
N PHE A 36 -9.43 9.45 -2.51
CA PHE A 36 -9.09 8.22 -1.79
C PHE A 36 -8.62 7.07 -2.71
N LYS A 37 -9.04 7.07 -3.98
CA LYS A 37 -8.62 6.07 -4.96
C LYS A 37 -7.11 6.11 -5.17
N LEU A 38 -6.58 7.29 -5.49
CA LEU A 38 -5.14 7.48 -5.76
C LEU A 38 -4.29 7.11 -4.52
N ILE A 39 -4.71 7.53 -3.33
CA ILE A 39 -4.02 7.17 -2.08
C ILE A 39 -4.00 5.65 -1.88
N SER A 40 -5.13 4.97 -2.12
CA SER A 40 -5.22 3.51 -1.97
C SER A 40 -4.31 2.77 -2.97
N ASP A 41 -4.25 3.23 -4.23
CA ASP A 41 -3.45 2.61 -5.29
C ASP A 41 -1.95 2.81 -5.03
N VAL A 42 -1.54 4.01 -4.60
CA VAL A 42 -0.14 4.30 -4.24
C VAL A 42 0.31 3.44 -3.06
N MET A 43 -0.52 3.30 -2.03
CA MET A 43 -0.22 2.44 -0.88
C MET A 43 -0.11 0.96 -1.26
N ALA A 44 -1.06 0.48 -2.09
CA ALA A 44 -1.06 -0.89 -2.61
C ALA A 44 0.08 -1.15 -3.61
N PHE A 45 0.73 -0.12 -4.13
CA PHE A 45 1.87 -0.25 -5.06
C PHE A 45 3.22 -0.19 -4.34
N ILE A 46 3.44 0.82 -3.48
CA ILE A 46 4.78 1.13 -2.93
C ILE A 46 5.33 0.00 -2.05
N TYR A 47 4.51 -0.53 -1.14
CA TYR A 47 4.99 -1.55 -0.20
C TYR A 47 5.37 -2.88 -0.90
N PRO A 48 4.52 -3.46 -1.76
CA PRO A 48 4.87 -4.64 -2.54
C PRO A 48 6.01 -4.39 -3.52
N ALA A 49 6.11 -3.20 -4.12
CA ALA A 49 7.23 -2.87 -5.00
C ALA A 49 8.56 -2.93 -4.24
N TYR A 50 8.64 -2.32 -3.05
CA TYR A 50 9.83 -2.38 -2.21
C TYR A 50 10.20 -3.83 -1.84
N MET A 51 9.20 -4.62 -1.44
CA MET A 51 9.43 -6.01 -1.09
C MET A 51 9.78 -6.89 -2.30
N SER A 52 9.25 -6.59 -3.49
CA SER A 52 9.60 -7.26 -4.74
C SER A 52 11.08 -7.02 -5.09
N PHE A 53 11.59 -5.79 -4.92
CA PHE A 53 13.02 -5.51 -5.08
C PHE A 53 13.88 -6.33 -4.12
N LYS A 54 13.44 -6.45 -2.86
CA LYS A 54 14.13 -7.27 -1.86
C LYS A 54 14.08 -8.77 -2.18
N ALA A 55 12.98 -9.25 -2.77
CA ALA A 55 12.83 -10.64 -3.19
C ALA A 55 13.75 -11.00 -4.38
N ILE A 56 13.96 -10.08 -5.33
CA ILE A 56 14.88 -10.28 -6.45
C ILE A 56 16.33 -10.50 -5.98
N GLU A 57 16.72 -9.89 -4.86
CA GLU A 57 18.04 -10.10 -4.25
C GLU A 57 18.11 -11.36 -3.37
N SER A 58 16.97 -11.97 -3.05
CA SER A 58 16.86 -13.22 -2.30
C SER A 58 17.07 -14.43 -3.21
N ALA A 59 17.61 -15.52 -2.66
CA ALA A 59 17.72 -16.80 -3.37
C ALA A 59 16.50 -17.71 -3.16
N ASP A 60 15.48 -17.25 -2.41
CA ASP A 60 14.29 -18.05 -2.08
C ASP A 60 13.19 -17.89 -3.16
N PRO A 61 12.90 -18.95 -3.95
CA PRO A 61 11.89 -18.90 -5.00
C PRO A 61 10.45 -18.77 -4.47
N VAL A 62 10.22 -18.99 -3.17
CA VAL A 62 8.90 -18.82 -2.55
C VAL A 62 8.51 -17.35 -2.48
N ASP A 63 9.48 -16.46 -2.26
CA ASP A 63 9.26 -15.01 -2.20
C ASP A 63 8.81 -14.48 -3.58
N ASP A 64 9.46 -14.92 -4.65
CA ASP A 64 9.10 -14.54 -6.03
C ASP A 64 7.66 -14.93 -6.38
N THR A 65 7.26 -16.15 -6.01
CA THR A 65 5.91 -16.66 -6.27
C THR A 65 4.85 -15.85 -5.50
N GLN A 66 5.16 -15.42 -4.28
CA GLN A 66 4.28 -14.61 -3.44
C GLN A 66 4.05 -13.22 -4.07
N TRP A 67 5.10 -12.52 -4.50
CA TRP A 67 4.98 -11.18 -5.08
C TRP A 67 4.37 -11.22 -6.48
N LEU A 68 4.69 -12.21 -7.31
CA LEU A 68 4.07 -12.37 -8.61
C LEU A 68 2.55 -12.63 -8.49
N THR A 69 2.15 -13.50 -7.55
CA THR A 69 0.72 -13.76 -7.27
C THR A 69 0.03 -12.49 -6.79
N TYR A 70 0.68 -11.70 -5.92
CA TYR A 70 0.17 -10.40 -5.49
C TYR A 70 -0.12 -9.48 -6.68
N TRP A 71 0.84 -9.33 -7.60
CA TRP A 71 0.70 -8.46 -8.77
C TRP A 71 -0.43 -8.93 -9.69
N VAL A 72 -0.60 -10.24 -9.91
CA VAL A 72 -1.72 -10.78 -10.69
C VAL A 72 -3.07 -10.44 -10.05
N VAL A 73 -3.22 -10.65 -8.74
CA VAL A 73 -4.45 -10.32 -8.01
C VAL A 73 -4.71 -8.82 -8.03
N PHE A 74 -3.67 -8.01 -7.82
CA PHE A 74 -3.75 -6.55 -7.87
C PHE A 74 -4.24 -6.08 -9.24
N SER A 75 -3.64 -6.54 -10.34
CA SER A 75 -4.03 -6.18 -11.70
C SER A 75 -5.47 -6.59 -12.02
N LEU A 76 -5.89 -7.80 -11.63
CA LEU A 76 -7.26 -8.24 -11.81
C LEU A 76 -8.25 -7.32 -11.07
N PHE A 77 -7.94 -7.01 -9.81
CA PHE A 77 -8.77 -6.13 -8.99
C PHE A 77 -8.83 -4.71 -9.56
N SER A 78 -7.72 -4.16 -10.05
CA SER A 78 -7.67 -2.85 -10.72
C SER A 78 -8.55 -2.81 -11.98
N ILE A 79 -8.56 -3.88 -12.79
CA ILE A 79 -9.42 -3.96 -13.98
C ILE A 79 -10.89 -3.98 -13.57
N VAL A 80 -11.25 -4.86 -12.63
CA VAL A 80 -12.63 -4.96 -12.10
C VAL A 80 -13.08 -3.62 -11.53
N GLU A 81 -12.22 -2.94 -10.78
CA GLU A 81 -12.54 -1.64 -10.18
C GLU A 81 -12.76 -0.54 -11.22
N ASN A 82 -12.00 -0.52 -12.31
CA ASN A 82 -12.21 0.44 -13.38
C ASN A 82 -13.54 0.19 -14.10
N VAL A 83 -13.89 -1.08 -14.36
CA VAL A 83 -15.15 -1.47 -15.01
C VAL A 83 -16.36 -1.25 -14.08
N ALA A 84 -16.23 -1.58 -12.80
CA ALA A 84 -17.27 -1.46 -11.79
C ALA A 84 -17.24 -0.13 -11.03
N SER A 85 -16.54 0.89 -11.56
CA SER A 85 -16.34 2.19 -10.90
C SER A 85 -17.67 2.85 -10.49
N PHE A 86 -18.71 2.71 -11.30
CA PHE A 86 -20.06 3.19 -11.00
C PHE A 86 -20.70 2.46 -9.80
N LEU A 87 -20.56 1.14 -9.73
CA LEU A 87 -21.11 0.34 -8.61
C LEU A 87 -20.34 0.56 -7.32
N ILE A 88 -19.02 0.72 -7.42
CA ILE A 88 -18.12 0.94 -6.29
C ILE A 88 -18.35 2.31 -5.65
N ALA A 89 -18.69 3.33 -6.43
CA ALA A 89 -19.03 4.65 -5.92
C ALA A 89 -20.25 4.63 -4.97
N TRP A 90 -21.13 3.63 -5.10
CA TRP A 90 -22.32 3.47 -4.25
C TRP A 90 -22.02 2.74 -2.93
N ILE A 91 -20.86 2.08 -2.81
CA ILE A 91 -20.48 1.32 -1.62
C ILE A 91 -19.66 2.23 -0.69
N PRO A 92 -20.19 2.65 0.48
CA PRO A 92 -19.42 3.41 1.44
C PRO A 92 -18.26 2.56 2.01
N PHE A 93 -17.12 3.18 2.26
CA PHE A 93 -15.90 2.56 2.82
C PHE A 93 -15.18 1.50 1.94
N TYR A 94 -15.52 1.39 0.65
CA TYR A 94 -14.87 0.42 -0.26
C TYR A 94 -13.33 0.50 -0.24
N TYR A 95 -12.75 1.70 -0.32
CA TYR A 95 -11.30 1.87 -0.35
C TYR A 95 -10.59 1.46 0.96
N VAL A 96 -11.29 1.56 2.10
CA VAL A 96 -10.76 1.08 3.39
C VAL A 96 -10.71 -0.45 3.40
N ILE A 97 -11.78 -1.09 2.92
CA ILE A 97 -11.85 -2.55 2.78
C ILE A 97 -10.80 -3.04 1.77
N LYS A 98 -10.61 -2.33 0.65
CA LYS A 98 -9.57 -2.61 -0.34
C LYS A 98 -8.17 -2.58 0.27
N ILE A 99 -7.84 -1.54 1.04
CA ILE A 99 -6.55 -1.44 1.73
C ILE A 99 -6.39 -2.58 2.74
N ALA A 100 -7.43 -2.91 3.51
CA ALA A 100 -7.39 -4.04 4.45
C ALA A 100 -7.17 -5.38 3.74
N PHE A 101 -7.81 -5.60 2.60
CA PHE A 101 -7.64 -6.80 1.77
C PHE A 101 -6.22 -6.90 1.19
N PHE A 102 -5.66 -5.81 0.66
CA PHE A 102 -4.28 -5.79 0.18
C PHE A 102 -3.26 -5.94 1.31
N ALA A 103 -3.51 -5.35 2.48
CA ALA A 103 -2.68 -5.55 3.66
C ALA A 103 -2.69 -7.01 4.12
N TRP A 104 -3.83 -7.69 4.05
CA TRP A 104 -3.94 -9.13 4.33
C TRP A 104 -3.17 -9.98 3.30
N LEU A 105 -3.30 -9.67 2.01
CA LEU A 105 -2.52 -10.31 0.94
C LEU A 105 -1.00 -10.14 1.13
N CYS A 106 -0.57 -8.96 1.59
CA CYS A 106 0.83 -8.61 1.82
C CYS A 106 1.44 -9.22 3.08
N HIS A 107 0.64 -9.72 4.03
CA HIS A 107 1.16 -10.07 5.36
C HIS A 107 1.93 -11.41 5.33
N PRO A 108 3.28 -11.40 5.51
CA PRO A 108 4.11 -12.59 5.37
C PRO A 108 3.80 -13.68 6.41
N LYS A 109 3.26 -13.29 7.58
CA LYS A 109 2.89 -14.23 8.65
C LYS A 109 1.58 -14.99 8.41
N PHE A 110 0.72 -14.51 7.50
CA PHE A 110 -0.56 -15.16 7.17
C PHE A 110 -0.53 -15.89 5.83
N MET A 111 0.54 -15.75 5.03
CA MET A 111 0.69 -16.41 3.72
C MET A 111 -0.57 -16.30 2.85
N GLY A 112 -1.23 -15.13 2.84
CA GLY A 112 -2.53 -14.93 2.17
C GLY A 112 -2.45 -15.22 0.67
N ALA A 113 -1.40 -14.76 -0.02
CA ALA A 113 -1.17 -15.10 -1.43
C ALA A 113 -0.84 -16.59 -1.63
N GLY A 114 -0.16 -17.26 -0.69
CA GLY A 114 0.06 -18.71 -0.70
C GLY A 114 -1.23 -19.54 -0.56
N LEU A 115 -2.21 -19.07 0.23
CA LEU A 115 -3.55 -19.67 0.33
C LEU A 115 -4.34 -19.52 -0.97
N VAL A 116 -4.34 -18.32 -1.56
CA VAL A 116 -4.98 -18.07 -2.87
C VAL A 116 -4.34 -18.94 -3.95
N TYR A 117 -3.01 -19.04 -3.99
CA TYR A 117 -2.31 -19.92 -4.93
C TYR A 117 -2.72 -21.40 -4.74
N LYS A 118 -2.79 -21.87 -3.49
CA LYS A 118 -3.26 -23.23 -3.20
C LYS A 118 -4.72 -23.50 -3.56
N GLN A 119 -5.60 -22.49 -3.57
CA GLN A 119 -7.03 -22.67 -3.90
C GLN A 119 -7.34 -22.44 -5.38
N VAL A 120 -6.57 -21.61 -6.07
CA VAL A 120 -6.83 -21.25 -7.48
C VAL A 120 -6.04 -22.16 -8.43
N VAL A 121 -4.84 -22.59 -8.05
CA VAL A 121 -3.93 -23.33 -8.93
C VAL A 121 -3.82 -24.81 -8.58
N LYS A 122 -4.10 -25.21 -7.33
CA LYS A 122 -3.90 -26.60 -6.87
C LYS A 122 -5.19 -27.28 -6.41
#